data_AF-A0AA36MKE9-F1
#
_entry.id   AF-A0AA36MKE9-F1
#
_cell.length_a   1.000
_cell.length_b   1.000
_cell.length_c   1.000
_cell.angle_alpha   90.00
_cell.angle_beta   90.00
_cell.angle_gamma   90.00
#
_symmetry.space_group_name_H-M   'P 1'
#
loop_
_entity.id
_entity.type
_entity.pdbx_description
1 polymer ?
#
loop_
_entity_poly.entity_id
_entity_poly.type
_entity_poly.pdbx_seq_one_letter_code
_entity_poly.pdbx_strand_id
1 'polypeptide(L)'
;MPDEKKAKKPASPKPTSPKALDGKRRRESMDSEAKAVKAVLKRGGSMQSLISLGSKRSQKSGGSDKGGSRLASSAQVGAGCIACILASWVGAVSVLLMIVALRYTGTVVDVARERYILAAAERVGSEAAQIFGAAYAARDALDYAVQRQYYFEPLDYDSLSLALEPVFAARQPLRAVDIAFDTRNVSMTLRRVIGEGVRKPLLVQSDAEDCFEKLGRFGCMDGPPVRGMQWYQIGAGLPGGQEADNTSRFMGPPRGYEWAPGPGFVPDVEGALVESATAVAWSPAHSLIFRSVFPGSSGQLSIIARAVVEVTGLASDDRLDDSENLGQIGAVFICDVAGTLLATLMPGQKAIVDSNGVGHFRMAWEIGGWASALSVESFQEARAEGFISFKAPGNIHVAILAVRGNDHFFVVVASERSAYADAPMELICNIAQGIVVSPYPAAMLVLALCFVLHQVNARRRKRRVQPEERLAHAEKTLAMLRSRTGSRSKTLGSR
;
A
#
# COMPACT_ATOMS: atom_id res chain seq x y z
N MET A 1 54.76 46.36 19.96
CA MET A 1 54.68 45.07 20.67
C MET A 1 54.22 45.37 22.09
N PRO A 2 53.07 44.82 22.54
CA PRO A 2 52.95 43.37 22.76
C PRO A 2 51.66 42.69 22.23
N ASP A 3 51.81 41.38 22.01
CA ASP A 3 50.88 40.25 22.18
C ASP A 3 49.54 40.19 21.44
N GLU A 4 49.65 39.81 20.17
CA GLU A 4 48.59 39.29 19.32
C GLU A 4 48.26 37.82 19.68
N LYS A 5 47.27 37.61 20.55
CA LYS A 5 46.73 36.28 20.86
C LYS A 5 45.85 35.79 19.69
N LYS A 6 46.41 34.88 18.87
CA LYS A 6 45.67 34.13 17.84
C LYS A 6 44.59 33.25 18.48
N ALA A 7 43.34 33.67 18.32
CA ALA A 7 42.16 32.87 18.64
C ALA A 7 42.03 31.70 17.66
N LYS A 8 42.07 30.48 18.21
CA LYS A 8 41.92 29.21 17.50
C LYS A 8 40.45 29.04 17.11
N LYS A 9 40.14 29.15 15.80
CA LYS A 9 38.81 28.86 15.23
C LYS A 9 38.36 27.44 15.63
N PRO A 10 37.17 27.26 16.23
CA PRO A 10 36.61 25.94 16.42
C PRO A 10 36.22 25.35 15.07
N ALA A 11 36.65 24.11 14.82
CA ALA A 11 36.33 23.37 13.61
C ALA A 11 34.82 23.13 13.53
N SER A 12 34.23 23.53 12.41
CA SER A 12 32.83 23.28 12.06
C SER A 12 32.55 21.77 12.07
N PRO A 13 31.47 21.29 12.76
CA PRO A 13 31.09 19.90 12.70
C PRO A 13 30.67 19.52 11.28
N LYS A 14 31.30 18.47 10.73
CA LYS A 14 30.91 17.86 9.46
C LYS A 14 29.45 17.41 9.55
N PRO A 15 28.59 17.74 8.55
CA PRO A 15 27.23 17.23 8.52
C PRO A 15 27.25 15.72 8.29
N THR A 16 26.96 14.96 9.34
CA THR A 16 26.64 13.53 9.25
C THR A 16 25.27 13.40 8.58
N SER A 17 25.29 13.08 7.29
CA SER A 17 24.11 12.73 6.50
C SER A 17 23.39 11.52 7.11
N PRO A 18 22.08 11.59 7.41
CA PRO A 18 21.33 10.47 7.99
C PRO A 18 21.01 9.34 7.00
N LYS A 19 21.52 9.39 5.76
CA LYS A 19 21.23 8.36 4.73
C LYS A 19 22.02 7.05 4.85
N ALA A 20 22.93 6.92 5.82
CA ALA A 20 23.80 5.74 5.92
C ALA A 20 23.24 4.61 6.83
N LEU A 21 22.23 4.87 7.64
CA LEU A 21 21.70 3.88 8.60
C LEU A 21 20.64 2.95 7.99
N ASP A 22 19.93 3.40 6.96
CA ASP A 22 18.83 2.62 6.38
C ASP A 22 19.32 1.53 5.40
N GLY A 23 20.43 1.81 4.69
CA GLY A 23 21.08 0.82 3.83
C GLY A 23 21.74 -0.33 4.60
N LYS A 24 22.06 -0.14 5.89
CA LYS A 24 22.73 -1.16 6.71
C LYS A 24 21.74 -2.20 7.25
N ARG A 25 20.53 -1.79 7.66
CA ARG A 25 19.45 -2.72 8.05
C ARG A 25 18.96 -3.56 6.88
N ARG A 26 18.84 -2.98 5.67
CA ARG A 26 18.41 -3.73 4.47
C ARG A 26 19.44 -4.79 4.03
N ARG A 27 20.74 -4.51 4.19
CA ARG A 27 21.81 -5.50 3.92
C ARG A 27 21.86 -6.62 4.95
N GLU A 28 21.66 -6.32 6.23
CA GLU A 28 21.64 -7.35 7.29
C GLU A 28 20.41 -8.27 7.19
N SER A 29 19.26 -7.76 6.73
CA SER A 29 18.07 -8.56 6.46
C SER A 29 18.28 -9.53 5.29
N MET A 30 18.83 -9.06 4.16
CA MET A 30 19.10 -9.92 3.00
C MET A 30 20.18 -10.98 3.28
N ASP A 31 21.21 -10.65 4.08
CA ASP A 31 22.23 -11.62 4.48
C ASP A 31 21.69 -12.68 5.44
N SER A 32 20.66 -12.37 6.24
CA SER A 32 20.02 -13.35 7.12
C SER A 32 19.11 -14.32 6.36
N GLU A 33 18.36 -13.85 5.36
CA GLU A 33 17.59 -14.71 4.46
C GLU A 33 18.50 -15.56 3.56
N ALA A 34 19.57 -14.98 3.03
CA ALA A 34 20.56 -15.73 2.24
C ALA A 34 21.26 -16.82 3.09
N LYS A 35 21.54 -16.56 4.37
CA LYS A 35 22.06 -17.56 5.31
C LYS A 35 21.01 -18.64 5.65
N ALA A 36 19.73 -18.29 5.78
CA ALA A 36 18.66 -19.25 6.02
C ALA A 36 18.44 -20.18 4.82
N VAL A 37 18.43 -19.65 3.59
CA VAL A 37 18.34 -20.45 2.35
C VAL A 37 19.58 -21.33 2.16
N LYS A 38 20.77 -20.82 2.48
CA LYS A 38 22.02 -21.60 2.43
C LYS A 38 22.06 -22.69 3.52
N ALA A 39 21.44 -22.47 4.68
CA ALA A 39 21.31 -23.48 5.74
C ALA A 39 20.31 -24.59 5.38
N VAL A 40 19.24 -24.28 4.67
CA VAL A 40 18.28 -25.28 4.15
C VAL A 40 18.91 -26.11 3.02
N LEU A 41 19.67 -25.48 2.11
CA LEU A 41 20.40 -26.20 1.05
C LEU A 41 21.57 -27.05 1.57
N LYS A 42 22.23 -26.65 2.67
CA LYS A 42 23.35 -27.41 3.25
C LYS A 42 22.91 -28.62 4.09
N ARG A 43 21.62 -28.72 4.45
CA ARG A 43 21.04 -29.92 5.11
C ARG A 43 20.61 -31.04 4.14
N GLY A 44 20.70 -30.82 2.82
CA GLY A 44 20.36 -31.82 1.80
C GLY A 44 21.51 -32.76 1.37
N GLY A 45 22.72 -32.60 1.91
CA GLY A 45 23.90 -33.33 1.45
C GLY A 45 24.48 -34.29 2.49
N SER A 46 24.05 -35.57 2.46
CA SER A 46 24.89 -36.77 2.64
C SER A 46 24.01 -37.98 2.99
N MET A 47 23.37 -38.57 1.96
CA MET A 47 22.82 -39.94 2.01
C MET A 47 23.71 -40.90 1.19
N GLN A 48 25.04 -40.83 1.37
CA GLN A 48 25.96 -41.76 0.69
C GLN A 48 26.69 -42.73 1.63
N SER A 49 26.40 -42.77 2.94
CA SER A 49 27.18 -43.60 3.88
C SER A 49 26.44 -44.79 4.51
N LEU A 50 25.33 -45.29 3.96
CA LEU A 50 24.58 -46.42 4.54
C LEU A 50 24.44 -47.66 3.63
N ILE A 51 25.32 -47.82 2.64
CA ILE A 51 25.46 -49.07 1.87
C ILE A 51 26.86 -49.65 2.10
N SER A 52 27.17 -50.01 3.34
CA SER A 52 28.30 -50.87 3.66
C SER A 52 28.08 -51.46 5.04
N LEU A 53 27.39 -52.61 5.10
CA LEU A 53 27.44 -53.55 6.24
C LEU A 53 26.69 -54.82 5.84
N GLY A 54 27.42 -55.95 5.81
CA GLY A 54 26.77 -57.25 6.04
C GLY A 54 26.95 -58.36 5.01
N SER A 55 28.04 -58.42 4.24
CA SER A 55 28.43 -59.68 3.58
C SER A 55 29.10 -60.62 4.60
N LYS A 56 28.30 -61.32 5.41
CA LYS A 56 28.77 -62.48 6.19
C LYS A 56 28.29 -63.78 5.57
N ARG A 57 29.25 -64.38 4.88
CA ARG A 57 29.37 -65.77 4.43
C ARG A 57 28.89 -66.74 5.53
N SER A 58 27.86 -67.52 5.23
CA SER A 58 27.55 -68.77 5.95
C SER A 58 27.20 -69.83 4.91
N GLN A 59 28.22 -70.62 4.56
CA GLN A 59 28.04 -71.92 3.93
C GLN A 59 27.49 -72.87 5.00
N LYS A 60 26.30 -73.43 4.77
CA LYS A 60 26.04 -74.80 5.21
C LYS A 60 25.09 -75.50 4.25
N SER A 61 25.51 -76.71 3.93
CA SER A 61 25.07 -77.60 2.88
C SER A 61 23.71 -78.23 3.16
N GLY A 62 23.14 -78.77 2.08
CA GLY A 62 22.42 -80.03 2.14
C GLY A 62 20.91 -79.90 2.04
N GLY A 63 20.36 -80.32 0.90
CA GLY A 63 19.06 -80.96 0.89
C GLY A 63 18.04 -80.39 -0.08
N SER A 64 17.90 -81.11 -1.18
CA SER A 64 16.64 -81.41 -1.88
C SER A 64 16.03 -80.34 -2.78
N ASP A 65 16.03 -80.72 -4.05
CA ASP A 65 15.35 -80.15 -5.22
C ASP A 65 13.95 -79.58 -4.96
N LYS A 66 13.83 -78.25 -5.08
CA LYS A 66 12.64 -77.56 -5.57
C LYS A 66 13.06 -76.39 -6.47
N GLY A 67 13.55 -76.72 -7.66
CA GLY A 67 14.16 -75.79 -8.63
C GLY A 67 13.24 -74.81 -9.37
N GLY A 68 12.01 -74.57 -8.92
CA GLY A 68 11.03 -73.75 -9.66
C GLY A 68 10.73 -72.35 -9.10
N SER A 69 11.07 -72.04 -7.84
CA SER A 69 10.54 -70.85 -7.15
C SER A 69 11.52 -69.68 -6.93
N ARG A 70 12.82 -69.84 -7.22
CA ARG A 70 13.83 -68.81 -6.93
C ARG A 70 13.88 -67.67 -7.96
N LEU A 71 13.64 -67.97 -9.24
CA LEU A 71 13.60 -66.96 -10.31
C LEU A 71 12.38 -66.01 -10.19
N ALA A 72 11.28 -66.49 -9.62
CA ALA A 72 10.12 -65.63 -9.34
C ALA A 72 10.40 -64.60 -8.22
N SER A 73 11.31 -64.89 -7.29
CA SER A 73 11.58 -63.99 -6.15
C SER A 73 12.45 -62.78 -6.50
N SER A 74 13.43 -62.92 -7.42
CA SER A 74 14.28 -61.80 -7.82
C SER A 74 13.52 -60.78 -8.68
N ALA A 75 12.62 -61.25 -9.56
CA ALA A 75 11.75 -60.40 -10.35
C ALA A 75 10.77 -59.60 -9.47
N GLN A 76 10.22 -60.23 -8.42
CA GLN A 76 9.34 -59.55 -7.46
C GLN A 76 10.07 -58.46 -6.66
N VAL A 77 11.31 -58.70 -6.26
CA VAL A 77 12.13 -57.70 -5.55
C VAL A 77 12.46 -56.52 -6.46
N GLY A 78 12.87 -56.78 -7.71
CA GLY A 78 13.16 -55.73 -8.69
C GLY A 78 11.96 -54.85 -9.01
N ALA A 79 10.78 -55.45 -9.22
CA ALA A 79 9.54 -54.73 -9.46
C ALA A 79 9.13 -53.86 -8.25
N GLY A 80 9.32 -54.37 -7.03
CA GLY A 80 9.09 -53.61 -5.79
C GLY A 80 9.98 -52.37 -5.67
N CYS A 81 11.28 -52.49 -5.95
CA CYS A 81 12.20 -51.36 -5.91
C CYS A 81 11.83 -50.26 -6.93
N ILE A 82 11.49 -50.64 -8.16
CA ILE A 82 11.07 -49.70 -9.21
C ILE A 82 9.77 -48.98 -8.79
N ALA A 83 8.80 -49.72 -8.24
CA ALA A 83 7.55 -49.14 -7.75
C ALA A 83 7.79 -48.12 -6.62
N CYS A 84 8.69 -48.42 -5.68
CA CYS A 84 9.06 -47.48 -4.61
C CYS A 84 9.74 -46.21 -5.13
N ILE A 85 10.62 -46.33 -6.14
CA ILE A 85 11.27 -45.16 -6.77
C ILE A 85 10.27 -44.31 -7.53
N LEU A 86 9.35 -44.93 -8.28
CA LEU A 86 8.30 -44.19 -9.00
C LEU A 86 7.34 -43.51 -8.02
N ALA A 87 6.93 -44.21 -6.95
CA ALA A 87 6.06 -43.63 -5.93
C ALA A 87 6.72 -42.45 -5.20
N SER A 88 8.00 -42.56 -4.85
CA SER A 88 8.74 -41.47 -4.22
C SER A 88 8.94 -40.28 -5.17
N TRP A 89 9.21 -40.54 -6.45
CA TRP A 89 9.31 -39.50 -7.48
C TRP A 89 7.98 -38.77 -7.69
N VAL A 90 6.86 -39.52 -7.87
CA VAL A 90 5.52 -38.92 -8.02
C VAL A 90 5.15 -38.11 -6.77
N GLY A 91 5.44 -38.64 -5.58
CA GLY A 91 5.21 -37.92 -4.32
C GLY A 91 6.02 -36.62 -4.24
N ALA A 92 7.30 -36.65 -4.60
CA ALA A 92 8.17 -35.47 -4.61
C ALA A 92 7.69 -34.42 -5.62
N VAL A 93 7.34 -34.82 -6.85
CA VAL A 93 6.80 -33.92 -7.88
C VAL A 93 5.48 -33.31 -7.43
N SER A 94 4.60 -34.11 -6.80
CA SER A 94 3.31 -33.65 -6.29
C SER A 94 3.46 -32.59 -5.20
N VAL A 95 4.36 -32.83 -4.25
CA VAL A 95 4.68 -31.85 -3.19
C VAL A 95 5.29 -30.58 -3.79
N LEU A 96 6.18 -30.70 -4.77
CA LEU A 96 6.78 -29.56 -5.45
C LEU A 96 5.72 -28.71 -6.18
N LEU A 97 4.83 -29.35 -6.96
CA LEU A 97 3.74 -28.67 -7.66
C LEU A 97 2.79 -27.97 -6.68
N MET A 98 2.47 -28.61 -5.55
CA MET A 98 1.65 -27.98 -4.51
C MET A 98 2.33 -26.77 -3.90
N ILE A 99 3.63 -26.85 -3.59
CA ILE A 99 4.40 -25.72 -3.07
C ILE A 99 4.43 -24.58 -4.08
N VAL A 100 4.68 -24.86 -5.37
CA VAL A 100 4.69 -23.84 -6.42
C VAL A 100 3.33 -23.19 -6.57
N ALA A 101 2.24 -23.97 -6.58
CA ALA A 101 0.88 -23.45 -6.67
C ALA A 101 0.53 -22.55 -5.46
N LEU A 102 0.88 -22.98 -4.24
CA LEU A 102 0.68 -22.18 -3.02
C LEU A 102 1.54 -20.91 -3.01
N ARG A 103 2.77 -20.99 -3.52
CA ARG A 103 3.69 -19.83 -3.60
C ARG A 103 3.22 -18.82 -4.64
N TYR A 104 2.77 -19.28 -5.80
CA TYR A 104 2.23 -18.43 -6.85
C TYR A 104 0.99 -17.71 -6.36
N THR A 105 -0.04 -18.49 -5.98
CA THR A 105 -1.33 -17.94 -5.53
C THR A 105 -1.14 -17.04 -4.31
N GLY A 106 -0.41 -17.48 -3.28
CA GLY A 106 -0.25 -16.72 -2.03
C GLY A 106 0.76 -15.57 -2.11
N THR A 107 2.04 -15.90 -2.31
CA THR A 107 3.13 -14.93 -2.06
C THR A 107 3.53 -14.11 -3.27
N VAL A 108 3.58 -14.70 -4.46
CA VAL A 108 4.10 -14.00 -5.65
C VAL A 108 3.16 -12.89 -6.08
N VAL A 109 1.86 -13.19 -6.17
CA VAL A 109 0.81 -12.21 -6.53
C VAL A 109 0.73 -11.09 -5.50
N ASP A 110 0.75 -11.42 -4.19
CA ASP A 110 0.69 -10.41 -3.14
C ASP A 110 1.90 -9.46 -3.16
N VAL A 111 3.12 -9.99 -3.35
CA VAL A 111 4.36 -9.19 -3.43
C VAL A 111 4.39 -8.35 -4.70
N ALA A 112 3.93 -8.87 -5.83
CA ALA A 112 3.85 -8.12 -7.08
C ALA A 112 2.91 -6.93 -6.95
N ARG A 113 1.72 -7.16 -6.39
CA ARG A 113 0.74 -6.10 -6.10
C ARG A 113 1.30 -5.04 -5.16
N GLU A 114 1.89 -5.43 -4.03
CA GLU A 114 2.46 -4.49 -3.06
C GLU A 114 3.54 -3.61 -3.70
N ARG A 115 4.43 -4.19 -4.51
CA ARG A 115 5.44 -3.43 -5.24
C ARG A 115 4.83 -2.48 -6.26
N TYR A 116 3.79 -2.92 -6.97
CA TYR A 116 3.13 -2.09 -7.96
C TYR A 116 2.43 -0.90 -7.33
N ILE A 117 1.63 -1.09 -6.29
CA ILE A 117 0.90 0.02 -5.66
C ILE A 117 1.85 1.07 -5.09
N LEU A 118 2.99 0.66 -4.53
CA LEU A 118 4.01 1.59 -4.04
C LEU A 118 4.64 2.37 -5.21
N ALA A 119 4.98 1.69 -6.31
CA ALA A 119 5.53 2.35 -7.49
C ALA A 119 4.53 3.32 -8.15
N ALA A 120 3.25 2.93 -8.22
CA ALA A 120 2.17 3.79 -8.69
C ALA A 120 1.98 5.02 -7.79
N ALA A 121 2.03 4.82 -6.46
CA ALA A 121 1.95 5.91 -5.50
C ALA A 121 3.14 6.87 -5.63
N GLU A 122 4.36 6.37 -5.85
CA GLU A 122 5.55 7.19 -6.09
C GLU A 122 5.45 7.99 -7.39
N ARG A 123 4.96 7.36 -8.48
CA ARG A 123 4.74 8.02 -9.77
C ARG A 123 3.76 9.18 -9.61
N VAL A 124 2.57 8.91 -9.11
CA VAL A 124 1.51 9.91 -8.92
C VAL A 124 1.93 10.97 -7.90
N GLY A 125 2.63 10.56 -6.84
CA GLY A 125 3.17 11.47 -5.83
C GLY A 125 4.21 12.43 -6.40
N SER A 126 5.03 11.99 -7.37
CA SER A 126 5.99 12.86 -8.04
C SER A 126 5.32 13.94 -8.89
N GLU A 127 4.18 13.63 -9.51
CA GLU A 127 3.39 14.57 -10.29
C GLU A 127 2.63 15.54 -9.39
N ALA A 128 2.03 15.03 -8.31
CA ALA A 128 1.42 15.85 -7.28
C ALA A 128 2.41 16.85 -6.67
N ALA A 129 3.64 16.41 -6.41
CA ALA A 129 4.72 17.29 -5.93
C ALA A 129 5.02 18.43 -6.92
N GLN A 130 4.91 18.21 -8.23
CA GLN A 130 5.14 19.27 -9.22
C GLN A 130 4.04 20.34 -9.19
N ILE A 131 2.79 19.92 -9.02
CA ILE A 131 1.63 20.82 -8.91
C ILE A 131 1.69 21.63 -7.61
N PHE A 132 1.86 20.99 -6.46
CA PHE A 132 2.01 21.70 -5.18
C PHE A 132 3.31 22.52 -5.10
N GLY A 133 4.33 22.14 -5.87
CA GLY A 133 5.55 22.92 -6.07
C GLY A 133 5.32 24.34 -6.61
N ALA A 134 4.18 24.59 -7.26
CA ALA A 134 3.80 25.92 -7.73
C ALA A 134 3.60 26.92 -6.58
N ALA A 135 2.98 26.49 -5.47
CA ALA A 135 2.80 27.33 -4.29
C ALA A 135 4.15 27.68 -3.64
N TYR A 136 5.05 26.69 -3.51
CA TYR A 136 6.39 26.92 -2.98
C TYR A 136 7.20 27.88 -3.85
N ALA A 137 7.07 27.78 -5.18
CA ALA A 137 7.72 28.72 -6.09
C ALA A 137 7.21 30.17 -5.89
N ALA A 138 5.91 30.35 -5.68
CA ALA A 138 5.33 31.66 -5.38
C ALA A 138 5.84 32.22 -4.04
N ARG A 139 5.90 31.37 -3.01
CA ARG A 139 6.49 31.73 -1.71
C ARG A 139 7.94 32.17 -1.86
N ASP A 140 8.77 31.34 -2.50
CA ASP A 140 10.21 31.57 -2.60
C ASP A 140 10.50 32.81 -3.45
N ALA A 141 9.71 33.07 -4.50
CA ALA A 141 9.83 34.29 -5.30
C ALA A 141 9.47 35.54 -4.50
N LEU A 142 8.36 35.52 -3.76
CA LEU A 142 7.94 36.67 -2.95
C LEU A 142 8.91 36.92 -1.80
N ASP A 143 9.33 35.88 -1.08
CA ASP A 143 10.32 36.01 -0.01
C ASP A 143 11.64 36.53 -0.56
N TYR A 144 12.12 36.01 -1.69
CA TYR A 144 13.32 36.52 -2.34
C TYR A 144 13.20 38.00 -2.71
N ALA A 145 12.05 38.43 -3.26
CA ALA A 145 11.80 39.82 -3.61
C ALA A 145 11.85 40.75 -2.38
N VAL A 146 11.28 40.30 -1.25
CA VAL A 146 11.31 41.02 0.03
C VAL A 146 12.73 41.08 0.59
N GLN A 147 13.42 39.93 0.70
CA GLN A 147 14.76 39.84 1.28
C GLN A 147 15.81 40.62 0.48
N ARG A 148 15.63 40.71 -0.84
CA ARG A 148 16.50 41.49 -1.73
C ARG A 148 16.08 42.94 -1.90
N GLN A 149 15.03 43.38 -1.20
CA GLN A 149 14.50 44.74 -1.30
C GLN A 149 14.05 45.11 -2.73
N TYR A 150 13.70 44.13 -3.56
CA TYR A 150 13.01 44.39 -4.82
C TYR A 150 11.54 44.73 -4.59
N TYR A 151 10.97 44.26 -3.48
CA TYR A 151 9.67 44.67 -2.99
C TYR A 151 9.85 45.19 -1.56
N PHE A 152 9.84 46.52 -1.38
CA PHE A 152 10.10 47.18 -0.10
C PHE A 152 8.93 48.07 0.37
N GLU A 153 8.11 48.58 -0.55
CA GLU A 153 6.96 49.43 -0.25
C GLU A 153 5.64 48.63 -0.32
N PRO A 154 4.84 48.60 0.76
CA PRO A 154 3.52 47.99 0.71
C PRO A 154 2.63 48.69 -0.32
N LEU A 155 1.94 47.90 -1.16
CA LEU A 155 1.12 48.36 -2.30
C LEU A 155 1.90 48.79 -3.54
N ASP A 156 3.20 48.45 -3.66
CA ASP A 156 3.91 48.58 -4.93
C ASP A 156 3.46 47.47 -5.91
N TYR A 157 2.38 47.76 -6.64
CA TYR A 157 1.75 46.85 -7.59
C TYR A 157 2.71 46.37 -8.69
N ASP A 158 3.59 47.25 -9.17
CA ASP A 158 4.48 46.96 -10.29
C ASP A 158 5.61 46.01 -9.86
N SER A 159 6.27 46.29 -8.73
CA SER A 159 7.32 45.43 -8.19
C SER A 159 6.79 44.04 -7.84
N LEU A 160 5.57 43.97 -7.30
CA LEU A 160 4.94 42.70 -6.98
C LEU A 160 4.57 41.90 -8.23
N SER A 161 4.03 42.55 -9.25
CA SER A 161 3.76 41.93 -10.55
C SER A 161 5.05 41.40 -11.18
N LEU A 162 6.12 42.20 -11.20
CA LEU A 162 7.42 41.79 -11.76
C LEU A 162 8.03 40.59 -11.01
N ALA A 163 7.83 40.50 -9.70
CA ALA A 163 8.32 39.37 -8.90
C ALA A 163 7.56 38.06 -9.17
N LEU A 164 6.23 38.12 -9.35
CA LEU A 164 5.37 36.93 -9.45
C LEU A 164 5.02 36.52 -10.88
N GLU A 165 5.06 37.43 -11.86
CA GLU A 165 4.73 37.14 -13.26
C GLU A 165 5.54 35.96 -13.84
N PRO A 166 6.87 35.84 -13.62
CA PRO A 166 7.63 34.68 -14.09
C PRO A 166 7.15 33.35 -13.48
N VAL A 167 6.69 33.38 -12.22
CA VAL A 167 6.16 32.19 -11.54
C VAL A 167 4.83 31.77 -12.16
N PHE A 168 3.93 32.73 -12.39
CA PHE A 168 2.68 32.46 -13.11
C PHE A 168 2.93 32.00 -14.55
N ALA A 169 3.92 32.53 -15.25
CA ALA A 169 4.26 32.04 -16.58
C ALA A 169 4.77 30.59 -16.57
N ALA A 170 5.61 30.24 -15.58
CA ALA A 170 6.22 28.90 -15.48
C ALA A 170 5.32 27.83 -14.84
N ARG A 171 4.34 28.22 -14.01
CA ARG A 171 3.53 27.30 -13.19
C ARG A 171 2.04 27.51 -13.46
N GLN A 172 1.51 26.75 -14.41
CA GLN A 172 0.08 26.79 -14.73
C GLN A 172 -0.85 26.51 -13.53
N PRO A 173 -0.55 25.55 -12.63
CA PRO A 173 -1.42 25.27 -11.48
C PRO A 173 -1.54 26.41 -10.47
N LEU A 174 -0.64 27.40 -10.48
CA LEU A 174 -0.76 28.57 -9.62
C LEU A 174 -1.90 29.46 -10.15
N ARG A 175 -2.98 29.53 -9.37
CA ARG A 175 -4.21 30.24 -9.74
C ARG A 175 -4.20 31.68 -9.29
N ALA A 176 -3.86 31.90 -8.02
CA ALA A 176 -3.84 33.21 -7.40
C ALA A 176 -2.79 33.28 -6.27
N VAL A 177 -2.33 34.49 -5.98
CA VAL A 177 -1.55 34.82 -4.79
C VAL A 177 -2.22 36.01 -4.13
N ASP A 178 -2.81 35.79 -2.96
CA ASP A 178 -3.38 36.85 -2.13
C ASP A 178 -2.34 37.31 -1.12
N ILE A 179 -2.29 38.61 -0.87
CA ILE A 179 -1.26 39.27 -0.07
C ILE A 179 -1.93 40.28 0.83
N ALA A 180 -1.49 40.31 2.08
CA ALA A 180 -1.91 41.26 3.10
C ALA A 180 -0.69 41.74 3.87
N PHE A 181 -0.84 42.88 4.53
CA PHE A 181 0.20 43.48 5.35
C PHE A 181 -0.25 43.52 6.80
N ASP A 182 0.63 43.20 7.73
CA ASP A 182 0.28 43.16 9.15
C ASP A 182 -0.21 44.53 9.67
N THR A 183 0.43 45.60 9.18
CA THR A 183 0.19 46.98 9.60
C THR A 183 -1.02 47.63 8.94
N ARG A 184 -1.60 47.05 7.89
CA ARG A 184 -2.67 47.66 7.10
C ARG A 184 -3.83 46.69 6.88
N ASN A 185 -5.06 47.17 6.90
CA ASN A 185 -6.23 46.35 6.62
C ASN A 185 -6.58 46.36 5.12
N VAL A 186 -5.55 46.15 4.29
CA VAL A 186 -5.66 46.11 2.83
C VAL A 186 -5.08 44.80 2.31
N SER A 187 -5.64 44.32 1.21
CA SER A 187 -5.26 43.12 0.51
C SER A 187 -4.99 43.39 -0.96
N MET A 188 -4.13 42.57 -1.54
CA MET A 188 -3.84 42.54 -2.97
C MET A 188 -3.96 41.10 -3.43
N THR A 189 -4.61 40.87 -4.58
CA THR A 189 -4.74 39.57 -5.19
C THR A 189 -4.16 39.61 -6.60
N LEU A 190 -3.20 38.74 -6.87
CA LEU A 190 -2.67 38.51 -8.21
C LEU A 190 -3.26 37.21 -8.72
N ARG A 191 -3.99 37.25 -9.82
CA ARG A 191 -4.64 36.06 -10.38
C ARG A 191 -4.42 35.93 -11.87
N ARG A 192 -4.32 34.69 -12.34
CA ARG A 192 -4.28 34.41 -13.78
C ARG A 192 -5.62 34.76 -14.41
N VAL A 193 -5.56 35.48 -15.52
CA VAL A 193 -6.72 35.70 -16.39
C VAL A 193 -6.49 34.95 -17.69
N ILE A 194 -7.48 34.12 -18.05
CA ILE A 194 -7.53 33.38 -19.31
C ILE A 194 -8.74 33.93 -20.07
N GLY A 195 -8.52 34.38 -21.30
CA GLY A 195 -9.57 34.93 -22.15
C GLY A 195 -9.01 35.43 -23.49
N GLU A 196 -9.81 35.34 -24.55
CA GLU A 196 -9.45 35.89 -25.86
C GLU A 196 -9.25 37.41 -25.77
N GLY A 197 -8.13 37.91 -26.32
CA GLY A 197 -7.81 39.35 -26.35
C GLY A 197 -7.14 39.91 -25.09
N VAL A 198 -6.87 39.08 -24.07
CA VAL A 198 -6.18 39.50 -22.85
C VAL A 198 -4.67 39.67 -23.12
N ARG A 199 -4.20 40.92 -23.20
CA ARG A 199 -2.79 41.25 -23.48
C ARG A 199 -1.84 40.97 -22.32
N LYS A 200 -2.34 40.96 -21.08
CA LYS A 200 -1.56 40.66 -19.87
C LYS A 200 -2.15 39.42 -19.18
N PRO A 201 -1.41 38.32 -19.03
CA PRO A 201 -1.94 37.06 -18.48
C PRO A 201 -2.26 37.13 -16.97
N LEU A 202 -1.93 38.25 -16.32
CA LEU A 202 -2.07 38.46 -14.88
C LEU A 202 -2.90 39.70 -14.60
N LEU A 203 -3.89 39.56 -13.72
CA LEU A 203 -4.68 40.65 -13.17
C LEU A 203 -4.32 40.86 -11.71
N VAL A 204 -3.92 42.08 -11.39
CA VAL A 204 -3.69 42.55 -10.02
C VAL A 204 -4.93 43.28 -9.56
N GLN A 205 -5.44 42.93 -8.39
CA GLN A 205 -6.57 43.60 -7.75
C GLN A 205 -6.21 43.99 -6.32
N SER A 206 -6.81 45.06 -5.80
CA SER A 206 -6.64 45.50 -4.42
C SER A 206 -7.88 46.22 -3.89
N ASP A 207 -8.08 46.17 -2.59
CA ASP A 207 -9.11 46.90 -1.84
C ASP A 207 -8.60 48.27 -1.31
N ALA A 208 -7.37 48.66 -1.66
CA ALA A 208 -6.81 49.95 -1.27
C ALA A 208 -7.51 51.12 -1.96
N GLU A 209 -7.55 52.29 -1.31
CA GLU A 209 -8.22 53.50 -1.82
C GLU A 209 -7.67 53.98 -3.17
N ASP A 210 -6.42 53.66 -3.48
CA ASP A 210 -5.72 54.06 -4.71
C ASP A 210 -5.87 53.04 -5.86
N CYS A 211 -6.60 51.93 -5.65
CA CYS A 211 -6.75 50.86 -6.65
C CYS A 211 -7.28 51.37 -7.99
N PHE A 212 -8.21 52.33 -7.98
CA PHE A 212 -8.82 52.83 -9.21
C PHE A 212 -7.85 53.68 -10.02
N GLU A 213 -7.01 54.47 -9.35
CA GLU A 213 -6.02 55.33 -10.00
C GLU A 213 -4.84 54.50 -10.53
N LYS A 214 -4.36 53.52 -9.76
CA LYS A 214 -3.16 52.75 -10.08
C LYS A 214 -3.42 51.54 -10.98
N LEU A 215 -4.49 50.80 -10.72
CA LEU A 215 -4.80 49.53 -11.39
C LEU A 215 -5.97 49.64 -12.38
N GLY A 216 -6.72 50.75 -12.36
CA GLY A 216 -7.86 51.00 -13.23
C GLY A 216 -9.13 50.24 -12.82
N ARG A 217 -10.13 50.24 -13.72
CA ARG A 217 -11.50 49.77 -13.44
C ARG A 217 -11.59 48.34 -12.90
N PHE A 218 -10.76 47.41 -13.40
CA PHE A 218 -10.77 46.01 -12.98
C PHE A 218 -9.82 45.72 -11.80
N GLY A 219 -9.07 46.74 -11.37
CA GLY A 219 -8.07 46.66 -10.34
C GLY A 219 -8.58 46.83 -8.92
N CYS A 220 -9.80 47.33 -8.75
CA CYS A 220 -10.44 47.37 -7.43
C CYS A 220 -11.17 46.07 -7.14
N MET A 221 -11.08 45.60 -5.90
CA MET A 221 -11.89 44.49 -5.38
C MET A 221 -12.72 44.95 -4.18
N ASP A 222 -14.00 44.60 -4.19
CA ASP A 222 -14.85 44.69 -3.00
C ASP A 222 -14.74 43.37 -2.23
N GLY A 223 -14.25 43.43 -1.00
CA GLY A 223 -14.05 42.26 -0.16
C GLY A 223 -14.23 42.58 1.32
N PRO A 224 -14.50 41.55 2.15
CA PRO A 224 -14.47 41.73 3.60
C PRO A 224 -13.06 42.12 4.05
N PRO A 225 -12.92 42.80 5.20
CA PRO A 225 -11.63 43.20 5.72
C PRO A 225 -10.70 41.99 5.92
N VAL A 226 -9.45 42.11 5.46
CA VAL A 226 -8.51 40.98 5.39
C VAL A 226 -8.23 40.33 6.75
N ARG A 227 -8.24 41.12 7.83
CA ARG A 227 -8.05 40.63 9.21
C ARG A 227 -9.14 39.66 9.67
N GLY A 228 -10.34 39.75 9.06
CA GLY A 228 -11.44 38.83 9.30
C GLY A 228 -11.31 37.51 8.55
N MET A 229 -10.37 37.38 7.60
CA MET A 229 -10.20 36.18 6.81
C MET A 229 -9.36 35.13 7.56
N GLN A 230 -9.80 33.87 7.51
CA GLN A 230 -9.14 32.76 8.22
C GLN A 230 -7.67 32.59 7.81
N TRP A 231 -7.35 32.71 6.52
CA TRP A 231 -5.99 32.53 6.02
C TRP A 231 -5.03 33.60 6.56
N TYR A 232 -5.51 34.83 6.76
CA TYR A 232 -4.73 35.89 7.36
C TYR A 232 -4.40 35.57 8.81
N GLN A 233 -5.38 35.09 9.58
CA GLN A 233 -5.20 34.73 10.99
C GLN A 233 -4.18 33.60 11.16
N ILE A 234 -4.24 32.57 10.31
CA ILE A 234 -3.23 31.51 10.26
C ILE A 234 -1.86 32.11 9.96
N GLY A 235 -1.75 32.92 8.90
CA GLY A 235 -0.49 33.50 8.47
C GLY A 235 0.13 34.50 9.45
N ALA A 236 -0.69 35.27 10.17
CA ALA A 236 -0.26 36.17 11.23
C ALA A 236 0.35 35.40 12.42
N GLY A 237 -0.13 34.18 12.68
CA GLY A 237 0.41 33.28 13.70
C GLY A 237 1.70 32.58 13.29
N LEU A 238 2.12 32.67 12.03
CA LEU A 238 3.36 32.03 11.56
C LEU A 238 4.60 32.78 12.07
N PRO A 239 5.68 32.05 12.39
CA PRO A 239 6.94 32.66 12.79
C PRO A 239 7.57 33.41 11.61
N GLY A 240 8.17 34.58 11.86
CA GLY A 240 8.85 35.34 10.79
C GLY A 240 9.84 36.41 11.25
N GLY A 241 9.80 36.86 12.51
CA GLY A 241 10.69 37.91 13.03
C GLY A 241 11.63 37.41 14.13
N GLN A 242 11.95 38.29 15.09
CA GLN A 242 12.74 37.98 16.29
C GLN A 242 12.12 36.86 17.15
N GLU A 243 10.84 36.55 16.95
CA GLU A 243 10.12 35.44 17.60
C GLU A 243 10.75 34.08 17.29
N ALA A 244 11.35 33.92 16.10
CA ALA A 244 11.98 32.67 15.68
C ALA A 244 13.17 32.27 16.55
N ASP A 245 13.91 33.25 17.09
CA ASP A 245 15.09 33.01 17.94
C ASP A 245 14.71 32.37 19.30
N ASN A 246 13.53 32.72 19.83
CA ASN A 246 13.06 32.23 21.13
C ASN A 246 12.31 30.89 21.06
N THR A 247 11.73 30.54 19.90
CA THR A 247 10.96 29.29 19.73
C THR A 247 11.79 28.04 19.42
N SER A 248 13.11 28.17 19.30
CA SER A 248 14.06 27.10 18.94
C SER A 248 14.13 25.88 19.89
N ARG A 249 13.28 25.82 20.93
CA ARG A 249 13.22 24.71 21.89
C ARG A 249 12.15 23.66 21.58
N PHE A 250 11.21 23.91 20.66
CA PHE A 250 10.21 22.91 20.25
C PHE A 250 10.54 22.32 18.87
N MET A 251 10.31 21.02 18.72
CA MET A 251 10.86 20.15 17.67
C MET A 251 10.64 20.66 16.24
N GLY A 252 11.71 21.18 15.62
CA GLY A 252 11.79 21.45 14.18
C GLY A 252 12.20 22.89 13.86
N PRO A 253 12.86 23.15 12.72
CA PRO A 253 13.07 24.52 12.26
C PRO A 253 11.70 25.19 12.07
N PRO A 254 11.48 26.41 12.60
CA PRO A 254 10.23 27.12 12.40
C PRO A 254 9.93 27.23 10.91
N ARG A 255 8.77 26.71 10.49
CA ARG A 255 8.30 26.83 9.12
C ARG A 255 7.57 28.17 9.01
N GLY A 256 8.10 29.11 8.22
CA GLY A 256 7.41 30.38 7.89
C GLY A 256 6.20 30.18 6.95
N TYR A 257 5.63 28.99 6.93
CA TYR A 257 4.54 28.59 6.05
C TYR A 257 3.76 27.40 6.64
N GLU A 258 2.49 27.31 6.24
CA GLU A 258 1.57 26.25 6.58
C GLU A 258 0.56 26.05 5.45
N TRP A 259 0.17 24.81 5.16
CA TRP A 259 -0.94 24.55 4.24
C TRP A 259 -2.26 24.84 4.95
N ALA A 260 -3.22 25.44 4.24
CA ALA A 260 -4.56 25.65 4.79
C ALA A 260 -5.15 24.32 5.33
N PRO A 261 -5.99 24.35 6.37
CA PRO A 261 -6.49 23.13 7.01
C PRO A 261 -7.36 22.25 6.12
N GLY A 262 -7.78 22.74 4.95
CA GLY A 262 -8.45 21.95 3.94
C GLY A 262 -8.49 22.66 2.59
N PRO A 263 -8.96 21.96 1.55
CA PRO A 263 -9.19 22.52 0.22
C PRO A 263 -10.36 23.50 0.19
N GLY A 264 -10.37 24.33 -0.85
CA GLY A 264 -11.45 25.24 -1.17
C GLY A 264 -11.81 25.19 -2.65
N PHE A 265 -12.84 25.94 -3.03
CA PHE A 265 -13.23 26.11 -4.42
C PHE A 265 -12.77 27.48 -4.92
N VAL A 266 -12.23 27.52 -6.14
CA VAL A 266 -11.92 28.76 -6.87
C VAL A 266 -12.77 28.82 -8.13
N PRO A 267 -13.21 30.00 -8.57
CA PRO A 267 -13.95 30.13 -9.81
C PRO A 267 -13.05 29.73 -10.99
N ASP A 268 -13.60 28.91 -11.88
CA ASP A 268 -12.96 28.52 -13.12
C ASP A 268 -12.78 29.74 -14.03
N VAL A 269 -11.62 29.80 -14.69
CA VAL A 269 -11.17 31.00 -15.42
C VAL A 269 -11.90 31.16 -16.74
N GLU A 270 -12.31 30.05 -17.35
CA GLU A 270 -12.76 30.04 -18.75
C GLU A 270 -14.11 30.77 -18.97
N GLY A 271 -14.87 31.04 -17.91
CA GLY A 271 -16.17 31.73 -18.00
C GLY A 271 -16.33 33.02 -17.17
N ALA A 272 -15.39 33.32 -16.25
CA ALA A 272 -15.64 34.33 -15.21
C ALA A 272 -15.63 35.79 -15.67
N LEU A 273 -15.16 36.09 -16.89
CA LEU A 273 -15.08 37.45 -17.43
C LEU A 273 -16.03 37.72 -18.60
N VAL A 274 -16.87 36.75 -18.97
CA VAL A 274 -17.90 36.97 -19.99
C VAL A 274 -19.16 37.45 -19.27
N GLU A 275 -19.60 38.68 -19.58
CA GLU A 275 -20.79 39.34 -18.98
C GLU A 275 -22.11 38.53 -19.11
N SER A 276 -22.11 37.40 -19.83
CA SER A 276 -23.28 36.53 -20.04
C SER A 276 -23.11 35.07 -19.55
N ALA A 277 -22.22 34.80 -18.59
CA ALA A 277 -22.09 33.44 -18.06
C ALA A 277 -23.36 33.03 -17.29
N THR A 278 -24.16 32.12 -17.85
CA THR A 278 -25.36 31.55 -17.22
C THR A 278 -25.03 30.52 -16.13
N ALA A 279 -23.77 30.12 -16.01
CA ALA A 279 -23.27 29.18 -15.01
C ALA A 279 -21.84 29.54 -14.59
N VAL A 280 -21.55 29.42 -13.30
CA VAL A 280 -20.19 29.59 -12.73
C VAL A 280 -19.65 28.20 -12.42
N ALA A 281 -18.57 27.82 -13.08
CA ALA A 281 -17.83 26.61 -12.76
C ALA A 281 -16.83 26.87 -11.62
N TRP A 282 -16.65 25.87 -10.76
CA TRP A 282 -15.76 25.94 -9.61
C TRP A 282 -14.74 24.82 -9.69
N SER A 283 -13.47 25.17 -9.61
CA SER A 283 -12.35 24.24 -9.56
C SER A 283 -11.90 24.01 -8.12
N PRO A 284 -11.57 22.76 -7.74
CA PRO A 284 -10.93 22.49 -6.47
C PRO A 284 -9.53 23.10 -6.42
N ALA A 285 -9.18 23.67 -5.27
CA ALA A 285 -7.88 24.28 -5.03
C ALA A 285 -7.43 24.07 -3.59
N HIS A 286 -6.13 24.18 -3.36
CA HIS A 286 -5.53 24.18 -2.04
C HIS A 286 -4.60 25.37 -1.88
N SER A 287 -4.52 25.90 -0.66
CA SER A 287 -3.76 27.12 -0.38
C SER A 287 -2.55 26.86 0.51
N LEU A 288 -1.39 27.40 0.12
CA LEU A 288 -0.22 27.53 0.98
C LEU A 288 -0.22 28.93 1.58
N ILE A 289 -0.25 29.02 2.90
CA ILE A 289 -0.19 30.28 3.65
C ILE A 289 1.24 30.45 4.14
N PHE A 290 1.78 31.66 4.01
CA PHE A 290 3.15 31.93 4.43
C PHE A 290 3.33 33.38 4.86
N ARG A 291 4.39 33.61 5.64
CA ARG A 291 4.76 34.93 6.14
C ARG A 291 6.17 35.26 5.68
N SER A 292 6.38 36.47 5.17
CA SER A 292 7.71 37.00 4.84
C SER A 292 7.92 38.32 5.56
N VAL A 293 9.08 38.49 6.20
CA VAL A 293 9.39 39.68 7.02
C VAL A 293 10.36 40.57 6.28
N PHE A 294 10.04 41.88 6.25
CA PHE A 294 10.89 42.85 5.61
C PHE A 294 12.20 43.03 6.39
N PRO A 295 13.35 43.00 5.70
CA PRO A 295 14.64 43.18 6.36
C PRO A 295 14.73 44.56 7.02
N GLY A 296 15.32 44.62 8.23
CA GLY A 296 15.47 45.87 8.99
C GLY A 296 14.23 46.31 9.78
N SER A 297 13.07 45.67 9.59
CA SER A 297 11.82 46.02 10.31
C SER A 297 11.75 45.50 11.76
N SER A 298 12.75 44.75 12.22
CA SER A 298 12.73 44.01 13.50
C SER A 298 11.51 43.10 13.66
N GLY A 299 10.86 42.67 12.56
CA GLY A 299 9.65 41.86 12.58
C GLY A 299 8.34 42.66 12.62
N GLN A 300 8.38 43.99 12.69
CA GLN A 300 7.18 44.83 12.77
C GLN A 300 6.46 44.99 11.42
N LEU A 301 7.17 44.76 10.32
CA LEU A 301 6.59 44.78 8.98
C LEU A 301 6.73 43.39 8.36
N SER A 302 5.59 42.78 8.10
CA SER A 302 5.53 41.47 7.46
C SER A 302 4.41 41.41 6.44
N ILE A 303 4.66 40.61 5.41
CA ILE A 303 3.69 40.18 4.42
C ILE A 303 3.11 38.86 4.88
N ILE A 304 1.79 38.76 4.88
CA ILE A 304 1.07 37.51 5.01
C ILE A 304 0.46 37.20 3.65
N ALA A 305 0.80 36.05 3.09
CA ALA A 305 0.40 35.68 1.74
C ALA A 305 -0.23 34.29 1.69
N ARG A 306 -1.10 34.10 0.70
CA ARG A 306 -1.80 32.86 0.38
C ARG A 306 -1.60 32.54 -1.09
N ALA A 307 -0.79 31.53 -1.39
CA ALA A 307 -0.65 31.00 -2.75
C ALA A 307 -1.69 29.89 -2.98
N VAL A 308 -2.60 30.12 -3.91
CA VAL A 308 -3.72 29.22 -4.25
C VAL A 308 -3.34 28.39 -5.48
N VAL A 309 -3.31 27.08 -5.31
CA VAL A 309 -2.98 26.11 -6.36
C VAL A 309 -4.23 25.33 -6.73
N GLU A 310 -4.56 25.34 -8.01
CA GLU A 310 -5.62 24.52 -8.56
C GLU A 310 -5.16 23.07 -8.68
N VAL A 311 -6.00 22.13 -8.24
CA VAL A 311 -5.66 20.69 -8.20
C VAL A 311 -6.36 19.89 -9.29
N THR A 312 -7.05 20.54 -10.22
CA THR A 312 -7.74 19.89 -11.37
C THR A 312 -6.78 19.12 -12.25
N GLY A 313 -5.59 19.65 -12.50
CA GLY A 313 -4.53 19.00 -13.28
C GLY A 313 -3.98 17.70 -12.68
N LEU A 314 -4.35 17.36 -11.43
CA LEU A 314 -4.00 16.06 -10.86
C LEU A 314 -4.84 14.92 -11.45
N ALA A 315 -6.04 15.22 -11.93
CA ALA A 315 -6.94 14.25 -12.53
C ALA A 315 -6.91 14.27 -14.07
N SER A 316 -6.19 15.20 -14.68
CA SER A 316 -6.08 15.29 -16.14
C SER A 316 -5.12 14.25 -16.71
N ASP A 317 -5.14 14.07 -18.03
CA ASP A 317 -4.25 13.19 -18.81
C ASP A 317 -4.26 11.71 -18.40
N ASP A 318 -5.37 11.19 -17.87
CA ASP A 318 -5.51 9.78 -17.45
C ASP A 318 -4.45 9.35 -16.41
N ARG A 319 -3.81 10.29 -15.71
CA ARG A 319 -2.70 10.02 -14.78
C ARG A 319 -3.12 9.16 -13.59
N LEU A 320 -4.36 9.34 -13.16
CA LEU A 320 -5.02 8.58 -12.10
C LEU A 320 -5.77 7.36 -12.64
N ASP A 321 -5.94 7.24 -13.95
CA ASP A 321 -6.51 6.03 -14.55
C ASP A 321 -5.42 4.98 -14.67
N ASP A 322 -5.55 3.94 -13.85
CA ASP A 322 -4.72 2.77 -13.93
C ASP A 322 -5.59 1.53 -13.72
N SER A 323 -6.80 1.58 -14.27
CA SER A 323 -7.82 0.54 -14.12
C SER A 323 -7.35 -0.82 -14.67
N GLU A 324 -6.49 -0.82 -15.69
CA GLU A 324 -5.89 -2.04 -16.24
C GLU A 324 -5.00 -2.79 -15.22
N ASN A 325 -4.16 -2.07 -14.46
CA ASN A 325 -3.22 -2.70 -13.53
C ASN A 325 -3.73 -2.75 -12.08
N LEU A 326 -4.61 -1.82 -11.68
CA LEU A 326 -5.14 -1.76 -10.33
C LEU A 326 -6.36 -2.67 -10.13
N GLY A 327 -7.01 -3.10 -11.21
CA GLY A 327 -8.25 -3.87 -11.20
C GLY A 327 -9.50 -2.99 -11.23
N GLN A 328 -10.67 -3.60 -11.45
CA GLN A 328 -11.93 -2.88 -11.68
C GLN A 328 -12.38 -2.01 -10.50
N ILE A 329 -12.01 -2.41 -9.28
CA ILE A 329 -12.36 -1.72 -8.02
C ILE A 329 -11.15 -0.93 -7.48
N GLY A 330 -9.99 -1.06 -8.13
CA GLY A 330 -8.79 -0.31 -7.80
C GLY A 330 -8.95 1.18 -8.11
N ALA A 331 -8.28 2.03 -7.35
CA ALA A 331 -8.31 3.47 -7.59
C ALA A 331 -7.08 4.17 -7.01
N VAL A 332 -6.83 5.37 -7.51
CA VAL A 332 -5.81 6.29 -7.00
C VAL A 332 -6.50 7.56 -6.51
N PHE A 333 -6.24 7.93 -5.26
CA PHE A 333 -6.68 9.19 -4.67
C PHE A 333 -5.48 10.03 -4.26
N ILE A 334 -5.67 11.35 -4.30
CA ILE A 334 -4.75 12.31 -3.68
C ILE A 334 -5.53 13.02 -2.59
N CYS A 335 -5.01 12.95 -1.37
CA CYS A 335 -5.63 13.49 -0.18
C CYS A 335 -4.71 14.46 0.54
N ASP A 336 -5.29 15.33 1.37
CA ASP A 336 -4.54 16.08 2.39
C ASP A 336 -4.28 15.21 3.64
N VAL A 337 -3.62 15.80 4.65
CA VAL A 337 -3.29 15.16 5.92
C VAL A 337 -4.51 14.79 6.77
N ALA A 338 -5.65 15.46 6.53
CA ALA A 338 -6.91 15.13 7.18
C ALA A 338 -7.64 14.00 6.46
N GLY A 339 -7.18 13.56 5.29
CA GLY A 339 -7.85 12.56 4.45
C GLY A 339 -8.90 13.16 3.51
N THR A 340 -8.95 14.48 3.35
CA THR A 340 -9.86 15.16 2.41
C THR A 340 -9.43 14.87 0.98
N LEU A 341 -10.37 14.47 0.13
CA LEU A 341 -10.11 14.13 -1.28
C LEU A 341 -9.86 15.38 -2.12
N LEU A 342 -8.65 15.49 -2.67
CA LEU A 342 -8.24 16.57 -3.57
C LEU A 342 -8.41 16.16 -5.04
N ALA A 343 -8.03 14.93 -5.36
CA ALA A 343 -8.14 14.39 -6.71
C ALA A 343 -8.49 12.89 -6.70
N THR A 344 -9.29 12.51 -7.68
CA THR A 344 -9.74 11.15 -8.00
C THR A 344 -10.18 11.14 -9.47
N LEU A 345 -10.25 9.96 -10.07
CA LEU A 345 -10.64 9.76 -11.47
C LEU A 345 -12.04 10.33 -11.77
N MET A 346 -13.00 10.15 -10.87
CA MET A 346 -14.39 10.60 -11.09
C MET A 346 -14.67 11.92 -10.38
N PRO A 347 -14.94 13.03 -11.10
CA PRO A 347 -15.13 14.34 -10.46
C PRO A 347 -16.24 14.38 -9.40
N GLY A 348 -17.33 13.63 -9.60
CA GLY A 348 -18.44 13.54 -8.65
C GLY A 348 -18.12 12.86 -7.31
N GLN A 349 -16.94 12.24 -7.18
CA GLN A 349 -16.47 11.68 -5.91
C GLN A 349 -15.70 12.70 -5.07
N LYS A 350 -15.23 13.83 -5.63
CA LYS A 350 -14.41 14.81 -4.91
C LYS A 350 -15.20 15.60 -3.88
N ALA A 351 -16.42 15.98 -4.22
CA ALA A 351 -17.25 16.87 -3.44
C ALA A 351 -18.71 16.41 -3.44
N ILE A 352 -19.44 16.80 -2.39
CA ILE A 352 -20.89 16.65 -2.29
C ILE A 352 -21.47 18.03 -2.09
N VAL A 353 -22.65 18.24 -2.67
CA VAL A 353 -23.47 19.40 -2.36
C VAL A 353 -24.54 18.94 -1.37
N ASP A 354 -24.55 19.54 -0.19
CA ASP A 354 -25.56 19.28 0.83
C ASP A 354 -26.94 19.73 0.38
N SER A 355 -27.98 19.29 1.10
CA SER A 355 -29.36 19.74 0.88
C SER A 355 -29.53 21.26 0.96
N ASN A 356 -28.63 21.95 1.66
CA ASN A 356 -28.59 23.41 1.78
C ASN A 356 -27.88 24.10 0.59
N GLY A 357 -27.43 23.36 -0.41
CA GLY A 357 -26.67 23.90 -1.54
C GLY A 357 -25.20 24.22 -1.24
N VAL A 358 -24.70 23.83 -0.06
CA VAL A 358 -23.30 24.06 0.34
C VAL A 358 -22.46 22.88 -0.16
N GLY A 359 -21.44 23.18 -0.97
CA GLY A 359 -20.46 22.19 -1.43
C GLY A 359 -19.39 21.96 -0.38
N HIS A 360 -19.14 20.70 0.00
CA HIS A 360 -18.02 20.29 0.83
C HIS A 360 -17.21 19.19 0.14
N PHE A 361 -15.92 19.12 0.44
CA PHE A 361 -15.06 18.05 -0.04
C PHE A 361 -15.31 16.78 0.76
N ARG A 362 -15.31 15.63 0.07
CA ARG A 362 -15.46 14.34 0.72
C ARG A 362 -14.18 13.92 1.42
N MET A 363 -14.32 13.17 2.50
CA MET A 363 -13.21 12.40 3.05
C MET A 363 -13.01 11.10 2.27
N ALA A 364 -11.78 10.59 2.19
CA ALA A 364 -11.45 9.39 1.43
C ALA A 364 -12.30 8.17 1.84
N TRP A 365 -12.60 8.03 3.14
CA TRP A 365 -13.41 6.93 3.68
C TRP A 365 -14.92 7.05 3.41
N GLU A 366 -15.41 8.22 2.96
CA GLU A 366 -16.82 8.43 2.63
C GLU A 366 -17.21 7.88 1.25
N ILE A 367 -16.24 7.47 0.43
CA ILE A 367 -16.49 6.82 -0.86
C ILE A 367 -17.16 5.44 -0.66
N GLY A 368 -16.89 4.77 0.48
CA GLY A 368 -17.37 3.43 0.78
C GLY A 368 -16.49 2.31 0.20
N GLY A 369 -16.97 1.06 0.24
CA GLY A 369 -16.22 -0.09 -0.25
C GLY A 369 -14.95 -0.37 0.56
N TRP A 370 -13.81 -0.51 -0.11
CA TRP A 370 -12.51 -0.66 0.57
C TRP A 370 -12.05 0.63 1.25
N ALA A 371 -12.49 1.78 0.75
CA ALA A 371 -12.04 3.09 1.22
C ALA A 371 -12.53 3.36 2.64
N SER A 372 -13.62 2.72 3.09
CA SER A 372 -14.10 2.83 4.48
C SER A 372 -13.13 2.24 5.52
N ALA A 373 -12.08 1.52 5.09
CA ALA A 373 -11.00 1.08 5.97
C ALA A 373 -9.93 2.17 6.21
N LEU A 374 -9.98 3.28 5.48
CA LEU A 374 -9.12 4.43 5.71
C LEU A 374 -9.58 5.18 6.96
N SER A 375 -8.62 5.75 7.69
CA SER A 375 -8.90 6.56 8.88
C SER A 375 -7.85 7.67 9.04
N VAL A 376 -8.15 8.69 9.85
CA VAL A 376 -7.20 9.78 10.12
C VAL A 376 -5.90 9.24 10.71
N GLU A 377 -5.96 8.21 11.54
CA GLU A 377 -4.79 7.56 12.14
C GLU A 377 -3.88 6.97 11.06
N SER A 378 -4.45 6.38 9.99
CA SER A 378 -3.67 5.83 8.88
C SER A 378 -2.86 6.91 8.14
N PHE A 379 -3.40 8.12 7.98
CA PHE A 379 -2.65 9.25 7.41
C PHE A 379 -1.57 9.78 8.36
N GLN A 380 -1.83 9.79 9.66
CA GLN A 380 -0.83 10.19 10.66
C GLN A 380 0.32 9.19 10.75
N GLU A 381 0.02 7.88 10.68
CA GLU A 381 1.02 6.81 10.62
C GLU A 381 1.85 6.92 9.34
N ALA A 382 1.19 7.11 8.18
CA ALA A 382 1.87 7.37 6.91
C ALA A 382 2.77 8.61 6.96
N ARG A 383 2.36 9.66 7.69
CA ARG A 383 3.19 10.85 7.89
C ARG A 383 4.44 10.56 8.70
N ALA A 384 4.33 9.72 9.73
CA ALA A 384 5.43 9.37 10.61
C ALA A 384 6.42 8.40 9.95
N GLU A 385 5.92 7.40 9.23
CA GLU A 385 6.72 6.34 8.60
C GLU A 385 7.12 6.67 7.16
N GLY A 386 6.49 7.66 6.55
CA GLY A 386 6.64 8.04 5.14
C GLY A 386 5.71 7.26 4.20
N PHE A 387 5.34 6.04 4.58
CA PHE A 387 4.35 5.22 3.88
C PHE A 387 3.75 4.19 4.84
N ILE A 388 2.54 3.73 4.54
CA ILE A 388 1.96 2.51 5.14
C ILE A 388 1.27 1.68 4.05
N SER A 389 1.16 0.37 4.28
CA SER A 389 0.33 -0.52 3.46
C SER A 389 -0.45 -1.50 4.31
N PHE A 390 -1.68 -1.81 3.91
CA PHE A 390 -2.54 -2.74 4.64
C PHE A 390 -3.54 -3.44 3.70
N LYS A 391 -4.19 -4.50 4.20
CA LYS A 391 -5.24 -5.23 3.46
C LYS A 391 -6.61 -4.74 3.91
N ALA A 392 -7.40 -4.22 2.98
CA ALA A 392 -8.76 -3.75 3.18
C ALA A 392 -9.80 -4.84 2.84
N PRO A 393 -11.09 -4.66 3.18
CA PRO A 393 -12.16 -5.56 2.78
C PRO A 393 -12.19 -5.79 1.27
N GLY A 394 -12.58 -7.00 0.83
CA GLY A 394 -12.64 -7.35 -0.59
C GLY A 394 -11.31 -7.78 -1.21
N ASN A 395 -10.33 -8.22 -0.40
CA ASN A 395 -9.00 -8.64 -0.89
C ASN A 395 -8.21 -7.52 -1.60
N ILE A 396 -8.52 -6.28 -1.25
CA ILE A 396 -7.88 -5.08 -1.80
C ILE A 396 -6.68 -4.72 -0.92
N HIS A 397 -5.56 -4.40 -1.56
CA HIS A 397 -4.38 -3.91 -0.87
C HIS A 397 -4.27 -2.41 -1.09
N VAL A 398 -4.10 -1.68 0.00
CA VAL A 398 -4.08 -0.22 0.01
C VAL A 398 -2.72 0.23 0.50
N ALA A 399 -2.13 1.20 -0.19
CA ALA A 399 -0.94 1.91 0.25
C ALA A 399 -1.25 3.40 0.38
N ILE A 400 -0.75 4.02 1.44
CA ILE A 400 -0.78 5.48 1.64
C ILE A 400 0.67 5.94 1.67
N LEU A 401 1.03 6.82 0.73
CA LEU A 401 2.39 7.34 0.59
C LEU A 401 2.39 8.87 0.73
N ALA A 402 3.25 9.40 1.60
CA ALA A 402 3.44 10.84 1.70
C ALA A 402 4.10 11.40 0.42
N VAL A 403 3.58 12.51 -0.10
CA VAL A 403 4.14 13.16 -1.29
C VAL A 403 5.56 13.64 -1.00
N ARG A 404 6.51 13.33 -1.88
CA ARG A 404 7.92 13.62 -1.63
C ARG A 404 8.17 15.12 -1.47
N GLY A 405 8.74 15.50 -0.33
CA GLY A 405 9.03 16.90 -0.01
C GLY A 405 7.83 17.68 0.53
N ASN A 406 6.68 17.02 0.74
CA ASN A 406 5.50 17.62 1.32
C ASN A 406 4.76 16.63 2.22
N ASP A 407 4.81 16.84 3.53
CA ASP A 407 4.18 15.98 4.54
C ASP A 407 2.68 16.27 4.75
N HIS A 408 2.11 17.20 3.98
CA HIS A 408 0.68 17.55 4.04
C HIS A 408 -0.18 16.79 3.05
N PHE A 409 0.41 16.18 2.02
CA PHE A 409 -0.35 15.48 0.98
C PHE A 409 0.05 14.02 0.89
N PHE A 410 -0.93 13.19 0.57
CA PHE A 410 -0.79 11.75 0.51
C PHE A 410 -1.39 11.23 -0.78
N VAL A 411 -0.75 10.21 -1.34
CA VAL A 411 -1.31 9.41 -2.43
C VAL A 411 -1.80 8.11 -1.84
N VAL A 412 -3.07 7.81 -2.06
CA VAL A 412 -3.69 6.55 -1.68
C VAL A 412 -3.87 5.73 -2.95
N VAL A 413 -3.25 4.55 -3.00
CA VAL A 413 -3.42 3.60 -4.11
C VAL A 413 -4.03 2.33 -3.56
N ALA A 414 -5.14 1.91 -4.15
CA ALA A 414 -5.80 0.66 -3.84
C ALA A 414 -5.83 -0.24 -5.06
N SER A 415 -5.55 -1.52 -4.82
CA SER A 415 -5.48 -2.48 -5.90
C SER A 415 -6.05 -3.84 -5.54
N GLU A 416 -6.81 -4.38 -6.46
CA GLU A 416 -7.41 -5.70 -6.37
C GLU A 416 -6.35 -6.79 -6.59
N ARG A 417 -6.51 -7.95 -5.94
CA ARG A 417 -5.61 -9.08 -6.15
C ARG A 417 -5.69 -9.67 -7.56
N SER A 418 -6.90 -9.71 -8.11
CA SER A 418 -7.20 -10.36 -9.39
C SER A 418 -6.47 -9.71 -10.57
N ALA A 419 -6.15 -8.42 -10.47
CA ALA A 419 -5.39 -7.68 -11.49
C ALA A 419 -3.96 -8.22 -11.73
N TYR A 420 -3.38 -8.91 -10.74
CA TYR A 420 -2.02 -9.49 -10.84
C TYR A 420 -2.03 -11.02 -10.92
N ALA A 421 -3.20 -11.63 -10.82
CA ALA A 421 -3.35 -13.06 -10.99
C ALA A 421 -3.55 -13.35 -12.47
N ASP A 422 -2.59 -14.00 -13.10
CA ASP A 422 -2.79 -14.46 -14.47
C ASP A 422 -3.84 -15.57 -14.45
N ALA A 423 -5.05 -15.29 -14.95
CA ALA A 423 -6.14 -16.26 -15.08
C ALA A 423 -5.69 -17.63 -15.63
N PRO A 424 -4.84 -17.73 -16.69
CA PRO A 424 -4.38 -19.04 -17.15
C PRO A 424 -3.46 -19.73 -16.13
N MET A 425 -2.60 -19.00 -15.42
CA MET A 425 -1.70 -19.59 -14.42
C MET A 425 -2.48 -20.02 -13.17
N GLU A 426 -3.48 -19.26 -12.76
CA GLU A 426 -4.38 -19.63 -11.67
C GLU A 426 -5.15 -20.91 -12.02
N LEU A 427 -5.67 -21.01 -13.26
CA LEU A 427 -6.30 -22.23 -13.76
C LEU A 427 -5.33 -23.42 -13.74
N ILE A 428 -4.09 -23.25 -14.22
CA ILE A 428 -3.07 -24.31 -14.18
C ILE A 428 -2.75 -24.71 -12.75
N CYS A 429 -2.64 -23.77 -11.81
CA CYS A 429 -2.42 -24.05 -10.39
C CYS A 429 -3.59 -24.85 -9.80
N ASN A 430 -4.84 -24.47 -10.10
CA ASN A 430 -6.03 -25.15 -9.63
C ASN A 430 -6.15 -26.57 -10.21
N ILE A 431 -5.86 -26.74 -11.50
CA ILE A 431 -5.80 -28.06 -12.16
C ILE A 431 -4.68 -28.90 -11.55
N ALA A 432 -3.49 -28.34 -11.35
CA ALA A 432 -2.36 -29.04 -10.74
C ALA A 432 -2.67 -29.49 -9.31
N GLN A 433 -3.31 -28.64 -8.51
CA GLN A 433 -3.81 -29.00 -7.18
C GLN A 433 -4.83 -30.15 -7.26
N GLY A 434 -5.77 -30.08 -8.21
CA GLY A 434 -6.73 -31.15 -8.45
C GLY A 434 -6.07 -32.48 -8.83
N ILE A 435 -5.13 -32.45 -9.78
CA ILE A 435 -4.38 -33.64 -10.24
C ILE A 435 -3.53 -34.21 -9.11
N VAL A 436 -2.89 -33.37 -8.30
CA VAL A 436 -2.08 -33.80 -7.15
C VAL A 436 -2.95 -34.41 -6.05
N VAL A 437 -4.11 -33.83 -5.74
CA VAL A 437 -4.96 -34.29 -4.63
C VAL A 437 -5.79 -35.52 -5.01
N SER A 438 -6.25 -35.64 -6.27
CA SER A 438 -7.13 -36.72 -6.75
C SER A 438 -6.67 -38.17 -6.50
N PRO A 439 -5.37 -38.53 -6.55
CA PRO A 439 -4.92 -39.90 -6.37
C PRO A 439 -4.97 -40.33 -4.90
N TYR A 440 -4.93 -39.39 -3.95
CA TYR A 440 -4.90 -39.73 -2.53
C TYR A 440 -6.23 -40.35 -2.04
N PRO A 441 -7.42 -39.78 -2.34
CA PRO A 441 -8.70 -40.44 -2.04
C PRO A 441 -8.83 -41.82 -2.70
N ALA A 442 -8.40 -41.95 -3.96
CA ALA A 442 -8.43 -43.23 -4.68
C ALA A 442 -7.51 -44.28 -4.02
N ALA A 443 -6.28 -43.89 -3.68
CA ALA A 443 -5.33 -44.75 -2.98
C ALA A 443 -5.86 -45.16 -1.59
N MET A 444 -6.47 -44.23 -0.84
CA MET A 444 -7.09 -44.52 0.45
C MET A 444 -8.26 -45.50 0.31
N LEU A 445 -9.09 -45.37 -0.73
CA LEU A 445 -10.16 -46.33 -1.04
C LEU A 445 -9.61 -47.72 -1.36
N VAL A 446 -8.56 -47.81 -2.18
CA VAL A 446 -7.91 -49.08 -2.53
C VAL A 446 -7.28 -49.72 -1.28
N LEU A 447 -6.58 -48.95 -0.46
CA LEU A 447 -6.00 -49.43 0.81
C LEU A 447 -7.09 -49.91 1.77
N ALA A 448 -8.20 -49.18 1.88
CA ALA A 448 -9.35 -49.57 2.69
C ALA A 448 -9.98 -50.88 2.17
N LEU A 449 -10.16 -51.03 0.86
CA LEU A 449 -10.68 -52.25 0.24
C LEU A 449 -9.75 -53.44 0.49
N CYS A 450 -8.44 -53.27 0.28
CA CYS A 450 -7.43 -54.28 0.57
C CYS A 450 -7.43 -54.69 2.04
N PHE A 451 -7.56 -53.72 2.95
CA PHE A 451 -7.65 -53.98 4.39
C PHE A 451 -8.92 -54.77 4.75
N VAL A 452 -10.07 -54.42 4.18
CA VAL A 452 -11.34 -55.15 4.36
C VAL A 452 -11.22 -56.57 3.82
N LEU A 453 -10.68 -56.77 2.62
CA LEU A 453 -10.46 -58.09 2.04
C LEU A 453 -9.48 -58.93 2.87
N HIS A 454 -8.41 -58.32 3.38
CA HIS A 454 -7.46 -58.98 4.28
C HIS A 454 -8.13 -59.40 5.60
N GLN A 455 -8.94 -58.53 6.21
CA GLN A 455 -9.75 -58.85 7.38
C GLN A 455 -10.72 -60.01 7.12
N VAL A 456 -11.44 -59.98 5.98
CA VAL A 456 -12.36 -61.05 5.59
C VAL A 456 -11.61 -62.36 5.37
N ASN A 457 -10.47 -62.33 4.68
CA ASN A 457 -9.65 -63.52 4.44
C ASN A 457 -9.03 -64.07 5.73
N ALA A 458 -8.57 -63.21 6.64
CA ALA A 458 -8.09 -63.61 7.96
C ALA A 458 -9.21 -64.26 8.78
N ARG A 459 -10.43 -63.69 8.77
CA ARG A 459 -11.63 -64.29 9.39
C ARG A 459 -11.98 -65.63 8.74
N ARG A 460 -11.91 -65.74 7.41
CA ARG A 460 -12.15 -67.00 6.67
C ARG A 460 -11.09 -68.05 7.00
N ARG A 461 -9.81 -67.69 7.09
CA ARG A 461 -8.72 -68.59 7.50
C ARG A 461 -8.94 -69.09 8.94
N LYS A 462 -9.26 -68.21 9.89
CA LYS A 462 -9.64 -68.61 11.26
C LYS A 462 -10.83 -69.58 11.27
N ARG A 463 -11.85 -69.35 10.41
CA ARG A 463 -12.99 -70.27 10.25
C ARG A 463 -12.62 -71.61 9.59
N ARG A 464 -11.63 -71.65 8.69
CA ARG A 464 -11.17 -72.86 7.98
C ARG A 464 -10.17 -73.70 8.78
N VAL A 465 -9.55 -73.14 9.83
CA VAL A 465 -8.60 -73.86 10.71
C VAL A 465 -9.28 -74.46 11.94
N GLN A 466 -10.55 -74.10 12.23
CA GLN A 466 -11.37 -74.72 13.28
C GLN A 466 -12.51 -75.66 12.80
N PRO A 467 -12.44 -76.40 11.68
CA PRO A 467 -13.50 -77.35 11.35
C PRO A 467 -13.57 -78.47 12.40
N GLU A 468 -12.43 -78.90 12.95
CA GLU A 468 -12.37 -79.93 13.99
C GLU A 468 -12.87 -79.43 15.35
N GLU A 469 -12.51 -78.22 15.79
CA GLU A 469 -13.06 -77.67 17.04
C GLU A 469 -14.56 -77.39 16.94
N ARG A 470 -15.06 -77.01 15.75
CA ARG A 470 -16.51 -76.81 15.54
C ARG A 470 -17.27 -78.13 15.44
N LEU A 471 -16.70 -79.17 14.84
CA LEU A 471 -17.24 -80.53 14.87
C LEU A 471 -17.24 -81.08 16.29
N ALA A 472 -16.14 -80.95 17.04
CA ALA A 472 -16.05 -81.37 18.43
C ALA A 472 -17.02 -80.62 19.34
N HIS A 473 -17.19 -79.30 19.15
CA HIS A 473 -18.18 -78.52 19.90
C HIS A 473 -19.62 -78.87 19.50
N ALA A 474 -19.89 -79.11 18.21
CA ALA A 474 -21.20 -79.57 17.72
C ALA A 474 -21.56 -80.96 18.25
N GLU A 475 -20.62 -81.90 18.28
CA GLU A 475 -20.79 -83.21 18.91
C GLU A 475 -21.05 -83.07 20.40
N LYS A 476 -20.33 -82.19 21.10
CA LYS A 476 -20.54 -81.93 22.54
C LYS A 476 -21.91 -81.32 22.82
N THR A 477 -22.40 -80.43 21.97
CA THR A 477 -23.76 -79.84 22.09
C THR A 477 -24.85 -80.85 21.73
N LEU A 478 -24.66 -81.68 20.70
CA LEU A 478 -25.56 -82.78 20.38
C LEU A 478 -25.60 -83.86 21.48
N ALA A 479 -24.46 -84.17 22.11
CA ALA A 479 -24.39 -85.06 23.26
C ALA A 479 -25.16 -84.50 24.47
N MET A 480 -25.03 -83.19 24.72
CA MET A 480 -25.78 -82.50 25.79
C MET A 480 -27.29 -82.45 25.51
N LEU A 481 -27.70 -82.33 24.25
CA LEU A 481 -29.12 -82.40 23.87
C LEU A 481 -29.66 -83.84 23.95
N ARG A 482 -28.88 -84.86 23.56
CA ARG A 482 -29.26 -86.28 23.72
C ARG A 482 -29.43 -86.68 25.18
N SER A 483 -28.56 -86.21 26.09
CA SER A 483 -28.72 -86.48 27.53
C SER A 483 -29.96 -85.79 28.11
N ARG A 484 -30.37 -84.65 27.55
CA ARG A 484 -31.58 -83.92 27.97
C ARG A 484 -32.87 -84.53 27.43
N THR A 485 -32.87 -85.12 26.22
CA THR A 485 -34.04 -85.84 25.67
C THR A 485 -34.18 -87.27 26.22
N GLY A 486 -33.09 -87.93 26.61
CA GLY A 486 -33.12 -89.25 27.26
C GLY A 486 -33.69 -89.24 28.68
N SER A 487 -33.73 -88.08 29.34
CA SER A 487 -34.29 -87.91 30.68
C SER A 487 -35.83 -87.79 30.70
N ARG A 488 -36.50 -87.70 29.55
CA ARG A 488 -37.95 -87.47 29.48
C ARG A 488 -38.82 -88.69 29.17
N SER A 489 -38.27 -89.91 29.09
CA SER A 489 -39.03 -91.12 28.72
C SER A 489 -39.14 -92.24 29.76
N LYS A 490 -38.72 -92.04 31.02
CA LYS A 490 -38.85 -93.08 32.08
C LYS A 490 -39.45 -92.58 33.41
N THR A 491 -40.36 -91.63 33.34
CA THR A 491 -41.34 -91.32 34.40
C THR A 491 -42.73 -91.20 33.80
N LEU A 492 -43.22 -92.31 33.26
CA LEU A 492 -44.65 -92.61 33.11
C LEU A 492 -44.77 -94.13 33.26
N GLY A 493 -45.00 -94.54 34.51
CA GLY A 493 -45.32 -95.92 34.85
C GLY A 493 -46.82 -96.19 34.72
N SER A 494 -47.15 -97.45 35.01
CA SER A 494 -48.46 -97.95 35.43
C SER A 494 -49.65 -97.69 34.48
N ARG A 495 -50.04 -98.73 33.74
CA ARG A 495 -51.05 -99.67 34.23
C ARG A 495 -50.91 -101.02 33.56
#